data_AF-A0A7S4S438-F1
#
_entry.id   AF-A0A7S4S438-F1
#
_cell.length_a   1.000
_cell.length_b   1.000
_cell.length_c   1.000
_cell.angle_alpha   90.00
_cell.angle_beta   90.00
_cell.angle_gamma   90.00
#
_symmetry.space_group_name_H-M   'P 1'
#
loop_
_entity.id
_entity.type
_entity.pdbx_description
1 polymer ?
#
loop_
_entity_poly.entity_id
_entity_poly.type
_entity_poly.pdbx_seq_one_letter_code
_entity_poly.pdbx_strand_id
1 'polypeptide(L)'
;VIWLKARACDAAPAASVGCRRPPSGRMDDWTLYQITGDPTYIGRFRRKRALRAGLMAGSLGAIGVACTALVRTPVTSGPTAANPLRWVPRRCAAAAVVAGACWAPVGGAGGAGPSAQRGSADKLTGVHIQCQVCKKAMKEARTRARDEDLRDESALSKLVRNLCWPTKREGQWVATLDIERNEEGSGLLLHKKDRVGECRAECQALQHACARAVEGRQKAAVAMLSDLAGLAKLRNTACERPCKKRELPPLGPSWVGEKIKVAGSAAAGSPTARDADHRGLYRREELWRRRCLSAPPRSAAPRLQAGSAKDRTERQRLSCGKK
;
A
#
# COMPACT_ATOMS: atom_id res chain seq x y z
N VAL A 1 36.67 -68.02 17.05
CA VAL A 1 37.47 -67.74 18.26
C VAL A 1 38.44 -66.63 17.91
N ILE A 2 38.21 -65.38 18.35
CA ILE A 2 39.17 -64.37 18.87
C ILE A 2 38.30 -63.20 19.38
N TRP A 3 38.69 -62.69 20.54
CA TRP A 3 37.98 -61.82 21.48
C TRP A 3 37.82 -60.33 21.09
N LEU A 4 36.76 -59.74 21.66
CA LEU A 4 36.55 -58.38 22.18
C LEU A 4 37.56 -57.26 21.82
N LYS A 5 37.01 -56.10 21.45
CA LYS A 5 37.24 -54.86 22.24
C LYS A 5 36.17 -53.79 21.99
N ALA A 6 35.29 -53.64 22.97
CA ALA A 6 34.58 -52.39 23.22
C ALA A 6 35.60 -51.34 23.71
N ARG A 7 35.51 -50.11 23.20
CA ARG A 7 36.04 -48.91 23.84
C ARG A 7 34.99 -47.82 23.81
N ALA A 8 34.63 -47.40 25.01
CA ALA A 8 33.87 -46.20 25.31
C ALA A 8 34.83 -45.01 25.55
N CYS A 9 34.23 -43.82 25.54
CA CYS A 9 34.75 -42.51 25.96
C CYS A 9 35.74 -41.87 24.94
N ASP A 10 35.63 -40.61 24.57
CA ASP A 10 35.32 -39.44 25.40
C ASP A 10 34.41 -38.41 24.72
N ALA A 11 33.48 -37.88 25.53
CA ALA A 11 32.84 -36.60 25.28
C ALA A 11 33.81 -35.49 25.68
N ALA A 12 34.05 -34.54 24.77
CA ALA A 12 34.63 -33.24 25.08
C ALA A 12 33.83 -32.12 24.37
N PRO A 13 33.62 -30.97 25.03
CA PRO A 13 32.67 -29.94 24.61
C PRO A 13 33.34 -28.96 23.66
N ALA A 14 32.82 -28.82 22.43
CA ALA A 14 33.27 -27.79 21.51
C ALA A 14 32.09 -26.89 21.13
N ALA A 15 32.01 -25.78 21.86
CA ALA A 15 31.50 -24.47 21.50
C ALA A 15 30.48 -24.41 20.35
N SER A 16 29.25 -24.08 20.74
CA SER A 16 28.21 -23.56 19.88
C SER A 16 28.67 -22.31 19.12
N VAL A 17 29.30 -22.49 17.97
CA VAL A 17 29.31 -21.48 16.92
C VAL A 17 27.89 -21.46 16.37
N GLY A 18 27.12 -20.48 16.84
CA GLY A 18 25.76 -20.24 16.38
C GLY A 18 25.76 -19.94 14.89
N CYS A 19 25.64 -20.98 14.06
CA CYS A 19 25.11 -20.86 12.72
C CYS A 19 23.70 -20.27 12.86
N ARG A 20 23.58 -18.95 12.70
CA ARG A 20 22.30 -18.32 12.41
C ARG A 20 21.77 -18.99 11.15
N ARG A 21 20.85 -19.94 11.34
CA ARG A 21 20.02 -20.44 10.25
C ARG A 21 19.45 -19.22 9.53
N PRO A 22 19.59 -19.11 8.19
CA PRO A 22 18.83 -18.10 7.46
C PRO A 22 17.35 -18.30 7.81
N PRO A 23 16.56 -17.23 7.98
CA PRO A 23 15.15 -17.37 8.27
C PRO A 23 14.54 -18.19 7.14
N SER A 24 14.14 -19.42 7.44
CA SER A 24 13.36 -20.22 6.54
C SER A 24 12.02 -19.50 6.40
N GLY A 25 11.93 -18.68 5.35
CA GLY A 25 10.71 -18.02 4.91
C GLY A 25 9.71 -19.08 4.47
N ARG A 26 9.13 -19.78 5.44
CA ARG A 26 8.09 -20.77 5.21
C ARG A 26 6.87 -19.97 4.77
N MET A 27 6.57 -20.05 3.48
CA MET A 27 5.42 -19.40 2.87
C MET A 27 4.15 -19.76 3.66
N ASP A 28 3.35 -18.76 4.00
CA ASP A 28 2.16 -18.97 4.82
C ASP A 28 1.11 -19.79 4.08
N ASP A 29 0.34 -20.59 4.82
CA ASP A 29 -0.63 -21.53 4.24
C ASP A 29 -1.71 -20.80 3.41
N TRP A 30 -1.95 -19.51 3.66
CA TRP A 30 -2.86 -18.69 2.87
C TRP A 30 -2.29 -18.38 1.49
N THR A 31 -1.03 -17.94 1.42
CA THR A 31 -0.32 -17.76 0.15
C THR A 31 -0.24 -19.08 -0.63
N LEU A 32 -0.04 -20.23 0.05
CA LEU A 32 -0.09 -21.53 -0.62
C LEU A 32 -1.47 -21.84 -1.22
N TYR A 33 -2.55 -21.59 -0.48
CA TYR A 33 -3.92 -21.76 -0.99
C TYR A 33 -4.19 -20.91 -2.24
N GLN A 34 -3.73 -19.65 -2.26
CA GLN A 34 -3.88 -18.76 -3.42
C GLN A 34 -3.15 -19.26 -4.67
N ILE A 35 -2.10 -20.07 -4.51
CA ILE A 35 -1.31 -20.61 -5.62
C ILE A 35 -1.85 -21.96 -6.08
N THR A 36 -2.18 -22.86 -5.15
CA THR A 36 -2.52 -24.25 -5.48
C THR A 36 -4.02 -24.51 -5.62
N GLY A 37 -4.88 -23.68 -5.01
CA GLY A 37 -6.33 -23.91 -4.97
C GLY A 37 -6.77 -25.10 -4.10
N ASP A 38 -5.84 -25.77 -3.41
CA ASP A 38 -6.12 -26.98 -2.63
C ASP A 38 -6.77 -26.63 -1.26
N PRO A 39 -7.97 -27.17 -0.96
CA PRO A 39 -8.71 -26.86 0.27
C PRO A 39 -8.03 -27.38 1.56
N THR A 40 -7.01 -28.23 1.47
CA THR A 40 -6.27 -28.68 2.67
C THR A 40 -5.50 -27.52 3.32
N TYR A 41 -5.04 -26.54 2.53
CA TYR A 41 -4.29 -25.38 3.02
C TYR A 41 -5.18 -24.36 3.72
N ILE A 42 -6.41 -24.12 3.23
CA ILE A 42 -7.35 -23.21 3.91
C ILE A 42 -7.77 -23.78 5.29
N GLY A 43 -7.89 -25.11 5.41
CA GLY A 43 -8.15 -25.77 6.69
C GLY A 43 -7.01 -25.57 7.70
N ARG A 44 -5.75 -25.73 7.28
CA ARG A 44 -4.58 -25.46 8.16
C ARG A 44 -4.47 -23.98 8.54
N PHE A 45 -4.71 -23.07 7.59
CA PHE A 45 -4.67 -21.64 7.86
C PHE A 45 -5.70 -21.24 8.91
N ARG A 46 -6.96 -21.70 8.78
CA ARG A 46 -8.02 -21.45 9.76
C ARG A 46 -7.67 -21.99 11.14
N ARG A 47 -7.14 -23.22 11.25
CA ARG A 47 -6.69 -23.81 12.52
C ARG A 47 -5.55 -23.01 13.16
N LYS A 48 -4.52 -22.63 12.40
CA LYS A 48 -3.41 -21.81 12.93
C LYS A 48 -3.88 -20.43 13.39
N ARG A 49 -4.85 -19.83 12.70
CA ARG A 49 -5.43 -18.54 13.10
C ARG A 49 -6.25 -18.66 14.37
N ALA A 50 -7.05 -19.72 14.52
CA ALA A 50 -7.79 -20.00 15.75
C ALA A 50 -6.85 -20.22 16.95
N LEU A 51 -5.76 -20.98 16.77
CA LEU A 51 -4.75 -21.18 17.81
C LEU A 51 -4.06 -19.88 18.24
N ARG A 52 -3.69 -19.01 17.28
CA ARG A 52 -3.09 -17.69 17.61
C ARG A 52 -4.08 -16.74 18.29
N ALA A 53 -5.35 -16.78 17.90
CA ALA A 53 -6.40 -15.99 18.55
C ALA A 53 -6.62 -16.45 20.01
N GLY A 54 -6.64 -17.76 20.26
CA GLY A 54 -6.75 -18.31 21.62
C GLY A 54 -5.54 -17.97 22.50
N LEU A 55 -4.32 -18.03 21.95
CA LEU A 55 -3.10 -17.73 22.71
C LEU A 55 -2.97 -16.24 23.09
N MET A 56 -3.47 -15.33 22.25
CA MET A 56 -3.49 -13.89 22.55
C MET A 56 -4.66 -13.48 23.45
N ALA A 57 -5.79 -14.20 23.39
CA ALA A 57 -6.91 -13.96 24.30
C ALA A 57 -6.65 -14.52 25.73
N GLY A 58 -5.84 -15.57 25.86
CA GLY A 58 -5.55 -16.22 27.14
C GLY A 58 -4.71 -15.39 28.13
N SER A 59 -4.00 -14.35 27.69
CA SER A 59 -3.15 -13.53 28.58
C SER A 59 -3.92 -12.43 29.34
N LEU A 60 -5.16 -12.12 28.97
CA LEU A 60 -5.99 -11.13 29.67
C LEU A 60 -6.99 -11.77 30.65
N GLY A 61 -7.18 -13.09 30.59
CA GLY A 61 -8.07 -13.83 31.50
C GLY A 61 -7.49 -14.10 32.89
N ALA A 62 -6.17 -14.01 33.08
CA ALA A 62 -5.53 -14.28 34.38
C ALA A 62 -5.51 -13.08 35.34
N ILE A 63 -5.80 -11.86 34.86
CA ILE A 63 -5.85 -10.64 35.70
C ILE A 63 -7.31 -10.32 36.13
N GLY A 64 -8.30 -10.93 35.47
CA GLY A 64 -9.73 -10.69 35.72
C GLY A 64 -10.35 -11.48 36.88
N VAL A 65 -9.59 -12.26 37.65
CA VAL A 65 -10.10 -13.02 38.81
C VAL A 65 -9.60 -12.45 40.15
N ALA A 66 -8.71 -11.44 40.14
CA ALA A 66 -8.21 -10.81 41.37
C ALA A 66 -8.86 -9.45 41.72
N CYS A 67 -9.68 -8.86 40.83
CA CYS A 67 -10.21 -7.50 41.03
C CYS A 67 -11.69 -7.39 41.46
N THR A 68 -12.38 -8.49 41.78
CA THR A 68 -13.78 -8.44 42.24
C THR A 68 -13.97 -8.59 43.76
N ALA A 69 -12.91 -8.60 44.56
CA ALA A 69 -13.00 -8.83 46.01
C ALA A 69 -12.99 -7.56 46.89
N LEU A 70 -12.76 -6.35 46.37
CA LEU A 70 -12.52 -5.17 47.24
C LEU A 70 -13.16 -3.87 46.75
N VAL A 71 -14.48 -3.81 46.55
CA VAL A 71 -15.21 -2.52 46.67
C VAL A 71 -16.62 -2.78 47.21
N ARG A 72 -16.74 -2.85 48.54
CA ARG A 72 -18.03 -2.73 49.25
C ARG A 72 -17.82 -1.75 50.40
N THR A 73 -17.92 -0.45 50.10
CA THR A 73 -18.04 0.61 51.12
C THR A 73 -19.39 1.29 50.95
N PRO A 74 -20.14 1.51 52.04
CA PRO A 74 -21.48 2.07 51.99
C PRO A 74 -21.47 3.57 51.66
N VAL A 75 -22.49 3.94 50.87
CA VAL A 75 -22.88 5.31 50.54
C VAL A 75 -23.45 5.97 51.79
N THR A 76 -22.79 7.03 52.26
CA THR A 76 -23.38 8.02 53.18
C THR A 76 -23.62 9.30 52.42
N SER A 77 -24.89 9.61 52.21
CA SER A 77 -25.41 10.88 51.70
C SER A 77 -25.52 11.92 52.83
N GLY A 78 -25.14 13.16 52.52
CA GLY A 78 -25.38 14.34 53.36
C GLY A 78 -25.17 15.65 52.58
N PRO A 79 -25.85 16.76 52.92
CA PRO A 79 -26.33 17.73 51.94
C PRO A 79 -25.71 19.15 52.02
N THR A 80 -25.91 19.91 50.91
CA THR A 80 -26.07 21.38 50.79
C THR A 80 -24.99 22.36 51.29
N ALA A 81 -24.36 23.08 50.35
CA ALA A 81 -23.98 24.51 50.39
C ALA A 81 -23.41 24.91 48.98
N ALA A 82 -24.08 25.70 48.14
CA ALA A 82 -24.16 27.16 48.10
C ALA A 82 -22.83 27.91 47.77
N ASN A 83 -22.64 28.22 46.47
CA ASN A 83 -22.00 29.41 45.83
C ASN A 83 -20.54 29.85 46.18
N PRO A 84 -19.87 30.77 45.42
CA PRO A 84 -19.98 31.18 44.00
C PRO A 84 -18.61 31.39 43.26
N LEU A 85 -18.69 31.60 41.93
CA LEU A 85 -17.90 32.52 41.05
C LEU A 85 -16.34 32.59 41.02
N ARG A 86 -15.89 32.86 39.77
CA ARG A 86 -14.66 33.55 39.31
C ARG A 86 -13.33 32.78 39.32
N TRP A 87 -12.79 32.52 38.12
CA TRP A 87 -11.58 33.22 37.63
C TRP A 87 -11.31 32.92 36.14
N VAL A 88 -11.17 33.98 35.33
CA VAL A 88 -10.68 33.96 33.95
C VAL A 88 -9.47 34.90 33.90
N PRO A 89 -8.33 34.53 33.31
CA PRO A 89 -7.36 35.52 32.87
C PRO A 89 -7.54 35.83 31.38
N ARG A 90 -8.04 37.05 31.14
CA ARG A 90 -7.78 37.86 29.94
C ARG A 90 -6.40 38.52 30.08
N ARG A 91 -5.67 38.65 28.96
CA ARG A 91 -4.64 39.67 28.56
C ARG A 91 -3.71 38.98 27.55
N CYS A 92 -3.37 39.50 26.35
CA CYS A 92 -3.18 40.85 25.81
C CYS A 92 -3.69 40.87 24.32
N ALA A 93 -4.34 41.92 23.80
CA ALA A 93 -3.79 43.18 23.27
C ALA A 93 -2.67 42.94 22.23
N ALA A 94 -2.58 43.59 21.06
CA ALA A 94 -3.35 44.62 20.36
C ALA A 94 -2.79 44.74 18.93
N ALA A 95 -3.55 45.42 18.06
CA ALA A 95 -3.10 46.28 16.96
C ALA A 95 -2.21 45.74 15.83
N ALA A 96 -2.78 45.70 14.62
CA ALA A 96 -2.17 46.34 13.43
C ALA A 96 -3.26 46.55 12.37
N VAL A 97 -3.86 47.74 12.39
CA VAL A 97 -4.58 48.32 11.26
C VAL A 97 -3.50 48.84 10.30
N VAL A 98 -3.39 48.26 9.10
CA VAL A 98 -2.67 48.86 7.99
C VAL A 98 -3.64 49.06 6.85
N ALA A 99 -3.94 50.34 6.63
CA ALA A 99 -4.55 50.89 5.43
C ALA A 99 -3.69 50.55 4.20
N GLY A 100 -4.32 50.22 3.07
CA GLY A 100 -3.58 49.93 1.85
C GLY A 100 -4.45 49.70 0.62
N ALA A 101 -4.81 50.80 -0.04
CA ALA A 101 -5.12 50.96 -1.46
C ALA A 101 -6.30 50.18 -2.07
N CYS A 102 -7.40 50.91 -2.28
CA CYS A 102 -8.41 50.61 -3.30
C CYS A 102 -7.75 50.60 -4.69
N TRP A 103 -7.56 49.41 -5.26
CA TRP A 103 -7.36 49.27 -6.69
C TRP A 103 -8.73 49.01 -7.30
N ALA A 104 -9.30 50.02 -7.97
CA ALA A 104 -10.49 49.88 -8.78
C ALA A 104 -10.08 49.24 -10.13
N PRO A 105 -10.59 48.06 -10.50
CA PRO A 105 -10.43 47.58 -11.85
C PRO A 105 -11.43 48.30 -12.77
N VAL A 106 -10.86 48.96 -13.79
CA VAL A 106 -11.56 49.51 -14.95
C VAL A 106 -12.36 48.40 -15.63
N GLY A 107 -13.64 48.68 -15.89
CA GLY A 107 -14.61 47.76 -16.47
C GLY A 107 -14.23 47.31 -17.88
N GLY A 108 -14.09 45.99 -18.03
CA GLY A 108 -14.20 45.30 -19.31
C GLY A 108 -15.52 44.54 -19.35
N ALA A 109 -16.50 45.07 -20.08
CA ALA A 109 -17.74 44.39 -20.42
C ALA A 109 -17.44 43.27 -21.45
N GLY A 110 -16.94 42.14 -20.98
CA GLY A 110 -16.78 40.91 -21.77
C GLY A 110 -17.90 39.94 -21.41
N GLY A 111 -18.74 39.59 -22.39
CA GLY A 111 -19.95 38.78 -22.25
C GLY A 111 -19.75 37.50 -21.42
N ALA A 112 -20.39 37.49 -20.25
CA ALA A 112 -20.56 36.31 -19.42
C ALA A 112 -21.61 35.39 -20.07
N GLY A 113 -21.14 34.43 -20.88
CA GLY A 113 -21.95 33.24 -21.19
C GLY A 113 -22.19 32.42 -19.91
N PRO A 114 -23.32 31.70 -19.79
CA PRO A 114 -23.67 30.92 -18.59
C PRO A 114 -22.77 29.67 -18.45
N SER A 115 -21.56 29.86 -17.91
CA SER A 115 -20.62 28.78 -17.55
C SER A 115 -20.42 28.62 -16.02
N ALA A 116 -21.16 29.37 -15.20
CA ALA A 116 -20.86 29.50 -13.76
C ALA A 116 -21.44 28.40 -12.84
N GLN A 117 -22.27 27.47 -13.33
CA GLN A 117 -22.96 26.51 -12.45
C GLN A 117 -22.39 25.07 -12.45
N ARG A 118 -21.44 24.71 -13.32
CA ARG A 118 -20.80 23.37 -13.28
C ARG A 118 -19.75 23.22 -12.17
N GLY A 119 -19.25 24.33 -11.62
CA GLY A 119 -18.09 24.32 -10.72
C GLY A 119 -18.31 23.79 -9.30
N SER A 120 -19.55 23.55 -8.84
CA SER A 120 -19.81 23.08 -7.47
C SER A 120 -19.86 21.55 -7.36
N ALA A 121 -20.47 20.86 -8.33
CA ALA A 121 -20.59 19.41 -8.34
C ALA A 121 -19.24 18.70 -8.44
N ASP A 122 -18.33 19.23 -9.28
CA ASP A 122 -16.99 18.66 -9.48
C ASP A 122 -16.13 18.73 -8.21
N LYS A 123 -16.27 19.80 -7.43
CA LYS A 123 -15.53 19.99 -6.18
C LYS A 123 -15.95 18.97 -5.13
N LEU A 124 -17.24 18.70 -5.00
CA LEU A 124 -17.78 17.72 -4.05
C LEU A 124 -17.40 16.29 -4.44
N THR A 125 -17.49 15.98 -5.73
CA THR A 125 -17.09 14.68 -6.29
C THR A 125 -15.63 14.37 -5.95
N GLY A 126 -14.74 15.36 -6.12
CA GLY A 126 -13.33 15.23 -5.80
C GLY A 126 -13.05 14.86 -4.33
N VAL A 127 -13.84 15.38 -3.38
CA VAL A 127 -13.64 15.08 -1.95
C VAL A 127 -14.00 13.64 -1.61
N HIS A 128 -15.06 13.09 -2.20
CA HIS A 128 -15.50 11.72 -1.94
C HIS A 128 -14.51 10.67 -2.45
N ILE A 129 -13.91 10.93 -3.61
CA ILE A 129 -13.03 9.96 -4.27
C ILE A 129 -11.55 10.14 -3.90
N GLN A 130 -11.14 11.28 -3.32
CA GLN A 130 -9.74 11.63 -3.02
C GLN A 130 -8.95 10.51 -2.32
N CYS A 131 -9.50 9.92 -1.26
CA CYS A 131 -8.83 8.82 -0.55
C CYS A 131 -8.68 7.58 -1.42
N GLN A 132 -9.71 7.21 -2.18
CA GLN A 132 -9.70 6.03 -3.05
C GLN A 132 -8.70 6.21 -4.20
N VAL A 133 -8.73 7.38 -4.85
CA VAL A 133 -7.81 7.76 -5.92
C VAL A 133 -6.37 7.72 -5.42
N CYS A 134 -6.06 8.29 -4.26
CA CYS A 134 -4.70 8.26 -3.70
C CYS A 134 -4.22 6.82 -3.48
N LYS A 135 -5.07 5.97 -2.89
CA LYS A 135 -4.75 4.57 -2.62
C LYS A 135 -4.46 3.78 -3.91
N LYS A 136 -5.22 4.03 -4.98
CA LYS A 136 -4.99 3.44 -6.31
C LYS A 136 -3.73 4.00 -6.95
N ALA A 137 -3.53 5.32 -6.93
CA ALA A 137 -2.34 5.99 -7.43
C ALA A 137 -1.06 5.40 -6.83
N MET A 138 -0.97 5.29 -5.50
CA MET A 138 0.20 4.73 -4.83
C MET A 138 0.44 3.24 -5.17
N LYS A 139 -0.63 2.48 -5.44
CA LYS A 139 -0.52 1.11 -5.93
C LYS A 139 0.10 1.09 -7.32
N GLU A 140 -0.43 1.88 -8.25
CA GLU A 140 0.05 1.97 -9.63
C GLU A 140 1.49 2.50 -9.71
N ALA A 141 1.85 3.50 -8.90
CA ALA A 141 3.22 4.01 -8.81
C ALA A 141 4.21 2.92 -8.37
N ARG A 142 3.87 2.12 -7.35
CA ARG A 142 4.72 1.01 -6.91
C ARG A 142 4.85 -0.08 -7.98
N THR A 143 3.74 -0.44 -8.62
CA THR A 143 3.73 -1.44 -9.70
C THR A 143 4.67 -0.97 -10.82
N ARG A 144 4.50 0.26 -11.31
CA ARG A 144 5.35 0.82 -12.37
C ARG A 144 6.81 0.94 -11.99
N ALA A 145 7.12 1.40 -10.78
CA ALA A 145 8.49 1.48 -10.31
C ALA A 145 9.18 0.11 -10.29
N ARG A 146 8.43 -0.97 -10.01
CA ARG A 146 8.95 -2.34 -10.05
C ARG A 146 9.07 -2.89 -11.47
N ASP A 147 8.06 -2.68 -12.29
CA ASP A 147 8.02 -3.21 -13.66
C ASP A 147 9.11 -2.59 -14.54
N GLU A 148 9.47 -1.34 -14.27
CA GLU A 148 10.52 -0.60 -14.98
C GLU A 148 11.86 -0.56 -14.20
N ASP A 149 11.96 -1.28 -13.06
CA ASP A 149 13.11 -1.28 -12.12
C ASP A 149 13.69 0.11 -11.85
N LEU A 150 12.81 1.09 -11.60
CA LEU A 150 13.21 2.47 -11.32
C LEU A 150 13.76 2.58 -9.89
N ARG A 151 15.06 2.78 -9.79
CA ARG A 151 15.77 3.04 -8.51
C ARG A 151 16.12 4.50 -8.31
N ASP A 152 16.30 5.23 -9.40
CA ASP A 152 16.75 6.62 -9.37
C ASP A 152 15.66 7.54 -8.82
N GLU A 153 16.03 8.37 -7.84
CA GLU A 153 15.10 9.33 -7.24
C GLU A 153 14.50 10.30 -8.26
N SER A 154 15.27 10.68 -9.28
CA SER A 154 14.82 11.56 -10.36
C SER A 154 13.74 10.90 -11.23
N ALA A 155 13.91 9.62 -11.56
CA ALA A 155 12.94 8.83 -12.31
C ALA A 155 11.67 8.59 -11.48
N LEU A 156 11.81 8.24 -10.20
CA LEU A 156 10.68 8.08 -9.28
C LEU A 156 9.91 9.40 -9.07
N SER A 157 10.61 10.52 -8.97
CA SER A 157 10.00 11.86 -8.88
C SER A 157 9.19 12.19 -10.13
N LYS A 158 9.73 11.89 -11.32
CA LYS A 158 9.01 12.05 -12.60
C LYS A 158 7.77 11.15 -12.65
N LEU A 159 7.89 9.89 -12.25
CA LEU A 159 6.78 8.94 -12.17
C LEU A 159 5.65 9.47 -11.28
N VAL A 160 5.96 9.89 -10.05
CA VAL A 160 4.96 10.40 -9.09
C VAL A 160 4.31 11.69 -9.57
N ARG A 161 5.06 12.59 -10.23
CA ARG A 161 4.52 13.84 -10.81
C ARG A 161 3.56 13.59 -11.98
N ASN A 162 3.86 12.61 -12.83
CA ASN A 162 3.07 12.30 -14.03
C ASN A 162 1.90 11.35 -13.74
N LEU A 163 1.84 10.75 -12.55
CA LEU A 163 0.89 9.72 -12.16
C LEU A 163 -0.59 10.15 -12.29
N CYS A 164 -0.89 11.44 -12.15
CA CYS A 164 -2.27 11.94 -12.21
C CYS A 164 -2.68 12.42 -13.61
N TRP A 165 -1.78 12.42 -14.60
CA TRP A 165 -2.02 13.00 -15.92
C TRP A 165 -2.38 11.92 -16.95
N PRO A 166 -3.65 11.80 -17.38
CA PRO A 166 -4.08 10.71 -18.28
C PRO A 166 -3.43 10.76 -19.67
N THR A 167 -2.90 11.92 -20.08
CA THR A 167 -2.14 12.10 -21.32
C THR A 167 -0.72 11.51 -21.26
N LYS A 168 -0.21 11.24 -20.06
CA LYS A 168 1.10 10.63 -19.84
C LYS A 168 0.94 9.14 -19.62
N ARG A 169 1.94 8.36 -20.03
CA ARG A 169 1.96 6.89 -19.87
C ARG A 169 1.76 6.51 -18.40
N GLU A 170 2.39 7.26 -17.50
CA GLU A 170 2.32 7.09 -16.05
C GLU A 170 0.93 7.35 -15.47
N GLY A 171 0.13 8.22 -16.09
CA GLY A 171 -1.22 8.56 -15.64
C GLY A 171 -2.36 7.91 -16.43
N GLN A 172 -2.06 7.13 -17.47
CA GLN A 172 -3.07 6.45 -18.30
C GLN A 172 -4.05 5.57 -17.50
N TRP A 173 -3.65 5.07 -16.33
CA TRP A 173 -4.54 4.31 -15.43
C TRP A 173 -5.76 5.13 -14.96
N VAL A 174 -5.67 6.46 -14.90
CA VAL A 174 -6.79 7.34 -14.52
C VAL A 174 -7.96 7.17 -15.50
N ALA A 175 -7.66 7.02 -16.80
CA ALA A 175 -8.65 6.80 -17.84
C ALA A 175 -9.21 5.36 -17.89
N THR A 176 -8.79 4.50 -16.97
CA THR A 176 -9.37 3.15 -16.76
C THR A 176 -10.33 3.10 -15.58
N LEU A 177 -10.50 4.20 -14.85
CA LEU A 177 -11.37 4.26 -13.68
C LEU A 177 -12.70 4.90 -14.01
N ASP A 178 -13.78 4.28 -13.52
CA ASP A 178 -15.15 4.77 -13.57
C ASP A 178 -15.62 5.14 -12.17
N ILE A 179 -16.46 6.17 -12.07
CA ILE A 179 -17.09 6.57 -10.82
C ILE A 179 -18.50 6.00 -10.81
N GLU A 180 -18.78 5.08 -9.89
CA GLU A 180 -20.12 4.52 -9.69
C GLU A 180 -20.68 5.00 -8.34
N ARG A 181 -21.98 5.27 -8.28
CA ARG A 181 -22.65 5.61 -7.02
C ARG A 181 -22.84 4.34 -6.20
N ASN A 182 -22.47 4.36 -4.92
CA ASN A 182 -22.76 3.25 -4.02
C ASN A 182 -24.28 3.09 -3.86
N GLU A 183 -24.80 1.88 -3.91
CA GLU A 183 -26.22 1.57 -3.75
C GLU A 183 -26.76 2.04 -2.40
N GLU A 184 -25.90 2.05 -1.38
CA GLU A 184 -26.18 2.56 -0.02
C GLU A 184 -26.28 4.11 0.04
N GLY A 185 -26.15 4.80 -1.10
CA GLY A 185 -26.48 6.22 -1.27
C GLY A 185 -25.51 7.25 -0.68
N SER A 186 -24.54 6.83 0.14
CA SER A 186 -23.68 7.75 0.89
C SER A 186 -22.30 8.06 0.27
N GLY A 187 -21.91 7.38 -0.82
CA GLY A 187 -20.57 7.53 -1.37
C GLY A 187 -20.42 7.19 -2.85
N LEU A 188 -19.28 7.60 -3.40
CA LEU A 188 -18.82 7.22 -4.74
C LEU A 188 -17.79 6.11 -4.62
N LEU A 189 -17.86 5.10 -5.48
CA LEU A 189 -16.92 4.00 -5.57
C LEU A 189 -16.17 4.08 -6.89
N LEU A 190 -14.88 3.71 -6.86
CA LEU A 190 -14.05 3.65 -8.06
C LEU A 190 -13.93 2.22 -8.58
N HIS A 191 -14.50 2.00 -9.76
CA HIS A 191 -14.44 0.74 -10.47
C HIS A 191 -13.34 0.80 -11.53
N LYS A 192 -12.52 -0.25 -11.62
CA LYS A 192 -11.48 -0.35 -12.66
C LYS A 192 -12.08 -1.10 -13.85
N LYS A 193 -12.06 -0.47 -15.02
CA LYS A 193 -12.44 -1.06 -16.30
C LYS A 193 -11.22 -1.67 -16.98
N ASP A 194 -11.46 -2.64 -17.87
CA ASP A 194 -10.39 -3.36 -18.57
C ASP A 194 -9.77 -2.56 -19.73
N ARG A 195 -10.49 -1.56 -20.23
CA ARG A 195 -10.09 -0.76 -21.41
C ARG A 195 -9.90 0.69 -21.01
N VAL A 196 -8.95 1.34 -21.69
CA VAL A 196 -8.73 2.78 -21.56
C VAL A 196 -9.83 3.52 -22.33
N GLY A 197 -10.57 4.38 -21.64
CA GLY A 197 -11.62 5.20 -22.24
C GLY A 197 -11.14 6.58 -22.67
N GLU A 198 -12.01 7.32 -23.35
CA GLU A 198 -11.80 8.75 -23.61
C GLU A 198 -11.93 9.54 -22.29
N CYS A 199 -10.99 10.45 -22.04
CA CYS A 199 -11.00 11.27 -20.83
C CYS A 199 -12.01 12.41 -20.94
N ARG A 200 -13.12 12.30 -20.18
CA ARG A 200 -14.23 13.28 -20.11
C ARG A 200 -14.31 13.94 -18.72
N ALA A 201 -15.48 14.44 -18.32
CA ALA A 201 -15.63 15.21 -17.08
C ALA A 201 -15.26 14.38 -15.84
N GLU A 202 -15.67 13.10 -15.78
CA GLU A 202 -15.29 12.21 -14.65
C GLU A 202 -13.78 11.96 -14.57
N CYS A 203 -13.14 11.76 -15.72
CA CYS A 203 -11.69 11.57 -15.79
C CYS A 203 -10.95 12.84 -15.36
N GLN A 204 -11.43 14.03 -15.73
CA GLN A 204 -10.89 15.30 -15.25
C GLN A 204 -11.09 15.45 -13.73
N ALA A 205 -12.27 15.06 -13.20
CA ALA A 205 -12.52 15.05 -11.76
C ALA A 205 -11.56 14.10 -11.02
N LEU A 206 -11.30 12.91 -11.56
CA LEU A 206 -10.30 11.96 -11.04
C LEU A 206 -8.89 12.52 -11.07
N GLN A 207 -8.50 13.16 -12.18
CA GLN A 207 -7.20 13.82 -12.34
C GLN A 207 -7.00 14.91 -11.28
N HIS A 208 -7.99 15.80 -11.10
CA HIS A 208 -7.94 16.85 -10.09
C HIS A 208 -7.91 16.28 -8.67
N ALA A 209 -8.71 15.26 -8.37
CA ALA A 209 -8.71 14.57 -7.09
C ALA A 209 -7.36 13.90 -6.80
N CYS A 210 -6.76 13.25 -7.80
CA CYS A 210 -5.43 12.65 -7.72
C CYS A 210 -4.36 13.70 -7.40
N ALA A 211 -4.32 14.78 -8.19
CA ALA A 211 -3.32 15.83 -8.03
C ALA A 211 -3.36 16.43 -6.61
N ARG A 212 -4.56 16.77 -6.13
CA ARG A 212 -4.76 17.28 -4.76
C ARG A 212 -4.40 16.26 -3.68
N ALA A 213 -4.67 14.98 -3.90
CA ALA A 213 -4.39 13.96 -2.91
C ALA A 213 -2.89 13.67 -2.75
N VAL A 214 -2.10 13.87 -3.81
CA VAL A 214 -0.65 13.64 -3.83
C VAL A 214 0.15 14.92 -3.55
N GLU A 215 -0.50 16.09 -3.62
CA GLU A 215 0.11 17.40 -3.38
C GLU A 215 0.75 17.53 -1.99
N GLY A 216 2.00 18.01 -1.95
CA GLY A 216 2.78 18.17 -0.72
C GLY A 216 3.30 16.86 -0.13
N ARG A 217 2.99 15.70 -0.74
CA ARG A 217 3.44 14.37 -0.29
C ARG A 217 4.32 13.66 -1.33
N GLN A 218 4.64 14.29 -2.46
CA GLN A 218 5.45 13.69 -3.53
C GLN A 218 6.81 13.22 -3.01
N LYS A 219 7.54 14.06 -2.27
CA LYS A 219 8.87 13.72 -1.73
C LYS A 219 8.83 12.50 -0.82
N ALA A 220 7.83 12.43 0.07
CA ALA A 220 7.65 11.29 0.98
C ALA A 220 7.28 9.99 0.22
N ALA A 221 6.48 10.11 -0.85
CA ALA A 221 6.16 8.97 -1.71
C ALA A 221 7.40 8.47 -2.45
N VAL A 222 8.24 9.36 -3.00
CA VAL A 222 9.51 9.01 -3.67
C VAL A 222 10.45 8.29 -2.71
N ALA A 223 10.67 8.83 -1.51
CA ALA A 223 11.52 8.21 -0.48
C ALA A 223 11.05 6.79 -0.11
N MET A 224 9.74 6.58 0.03
CA MET A 224 9.22 5.23 0.31
C MET A 224 9.29 4.28 -0.88
N LEU A 225 9.25 4.79 -2.11
CA LEU A 225 9.43 4.00 -3.32
C LEU A 225 10.89 3.58 -3.49
N SER A 226 11.85 4.48 -3.26
CA SER A 226 13.29 4.16 -3.29
C SER A 226 13.68 3.16 -2.20
N ASP A 227 13.12 3.30 -1.00
CA ASP A 227 13.31 2.36 0.12
C ASP A 227 12.61 1.00 -0.08
N LEU A 228 11.88 0.81 -1.19
CA LEU A 228 11.05 -0.38 -1.44
C LEU A 228 10.05 -0.69 -0.32
N ALA A 229 9.62 0.33 0.43
CA ALA A 229 8.73 0.19 1.58
C ALA A 229 7.45 -0.58 1.20
N GLY A 230 6.83 -1.31 2.13
CA GLY A 230 5.59 -2.06 1.87
C GLY A 230 4.42 -1.19 1.41
N LEU A 231 3.48 -1.73 0.62
CA LEU A 231 2.39 -0.96 0.00
C LEU A 231 1.47 -0.32 1.06
N ALA A 232 1.30 -0.98 2.21
CA ALA A 232 0.55 -0.45 3.34
C ALA A 232 1.20 0.82 3.91
N LYS A 233 2.52 0.80 4.14
CA LYS A 233 3.28 1.96 4.65
C LYS A 233 3.21 3.12 3.64
N LEU A 234 3.43 2.83 2.35
CA LEU A 234 3.31 3.81 1.26
C LEU A 234 1.94 4.49 1.25
N ARG A 235 0.85 3.71 1.27
CA ARG A 235 -0.52 4.23 1.25
C ARG A 235 -0.85 5.02 2.52
N ASN A 236 -0.47 4.53 3.69
CA ASN A 236 -0.82 5.20 4.96
C ASN A 236 -0.11 6.55 5.10
N THR A 237 1.16 6.62 4.71
CA THR A 237 1.93 7.88 4.82
C THR A 237 1.60 8.86 3.70
N ALA A 238 1.49 8.41 2.45
CA ALA A 238 1.20 9.31 1.32
C ALA A 238 -0.27 9.76 1.31
N CYS A 239 -1.21 8.87 1.67
CA CYS A 239 -2.64 9.14 1.63
C CYS A 239 -3.23 9.52 2.99
N GLU A 240 -2.41 9.84 3.99
CA GLU A 240 -2.88 10.18 5.33
C GLU A 240 -3.89 11.33 5.30
N ARG A 241 -3.55 12.45 4.64
CA ARG A 241 -4.40 13.64 4.55
C ARG A 241 -5.73 13.38 3.84
N PRO A 242 -5.76 12.83 2.61
CA PRO A 242 -7.01 12.59 1.89
C PRO A 242 -7.87 11.50 2.53
N CYS A 243 -7.29 10.59 3.34
CA CYS A 243 -8.02 9.49 3.99
C CYS A 243 -8.40 9.74 5.45
N LYS A 244 -8.05 10.89 6.03
CA LYS A 244 -8.57 11.26 7.36
C LYS A 244 -10.10 11.29 7.28
N LYS A 245 -10.76 10.54 8.18
CA LYS A 245 -12.22 10.48 8.26
C LYS A 245 -12.73 11.92 8.41
N ARG A 246 -13.30 12.44 7.33
CA ARG A 246 -14.07 13.66 7.30
C ARG A 246 -15.49 13.24 7.02
N GLU A 247 -16.44 13.86 7.69
CA GLU A 247 -17.83 13.78 7.28
C GLU A 247 -17.90 14.29 5.84
N LEU A 248 -18.22 13.36 4.93
CA LEU A 248 -18.31 13.68 3.51
C LEU A 248 -19.62 14.46 3.32
N PRO A 249 -19.60 15.65 2.67
CA PRO A 249 -20.83 16.37 2.38
C PRO A 249 -21.78 15.49 1.56
N PRO A 250 -23.09 15.52 1.79
CA PRO A 250 -24.01 14.70 1.01
C PRO A 250 -23.92 15.03 -0.48
N LEU A 251 -23.95 14.00 -1.32
CA LEU A 251 -24.02 14.16 -2.77
C LEU A 251 -25.44 14.59 -3.14
N GLY A 252 -25.55 15.68 -3.90
CA GLY A 252 -26.84 16.12 -4.40
C GLY A 252 -27.50 15.07 -5.31
N PRO A 253 -28.85 15.08 -5.42
CA PRO A 253 -29.57 14.20 -6.34
C PRO A 253 -29.18 14.45 -7.80
N SER A 254 -28.63 15.63 -8.11
CA SER A 254 -28.23 16.04 -9.46
C SER A 254 -26.90 15.43 -9.95
N TRP A 255 -26.17 14.68 -9.13
CA TRP A 255 -24.96 14.01 -9.62
C TRP A 255 -25.34 12.83 -10.51
N VAL A 256 -25.03 12.93 -11.80
CA VAL A 256 -25.25 11.90 -12.82
C VAL A 256 -23.89 11.42 -13.29
N GLY A 257 -23.64 10.11 -13.16
CA GLY A 257 -22.42 9.50 -13.67
C GLY A 257 -22.38 9.47 -15.20
N GLU A 258 -21.23 9.77 -15.78
CA GLU A 258 -20.98 9.63 -17.22
C GLU A 258 -20.49 8.22 -17.52
N LYS A 259 -21.21 7.48 -18.36
CA LYS A 259 -20.70 6.19 -18.84
C LYS A 259 -19.46 6.40 -19.70
N ILE A 260 -18.30 5.88 -19.27
CA ILE A 260 -17.07 5.94 -20.07
C ILE A 260 -17.30 5.34 -21.46
N LYS A 261 -17.01 6.14 -22.50
CA LYS A 261 -16.93 5.66 -23.87
C LYS A 261 -15.58 4.97 -24.06
N VAL A 262 -15.62 3.67 -24.28
CA VAL A 262 -14.44 2.88 -24.64
C VAL A 262 -13.99 3.33 -26.03
N ALA A 263 -12.76 3.82 -26.15
CA ALA A 263 -12.17 4.11 -27.45
C ALA A 263 -12.12 2.81 -28.27
N GLY A 264 -12.94 2.71 -29.33
CA GLY A 264 -12.96 1.54 -30.21
C GLY A 264 -14.12 0.55 -30.03
N SER A 265 -15.31 0.96 -29.54
CA SER A 265 -16.53 0.18 -29.77
C SER A 265 -17.16 0.39 -31.16
N ALA A 266 -16.62 1.31 -31.96
CA ALA A 266 -16.95 1.43 -33.37
C ALA A 266 -15.98 0.56 -34.19
N ALA A 267 -16.50 -0.59 -34.64
CA ALA A 267 -15.86 -1.58 -35.51
C ALA A 267 -14.59 -2.27 -34.96
N ALA A 268 -14.70 -3.58 -34.74
CA ALA A 268 -13.58 -4.48 -34.51
C ALA A 268 -12.68 -4.57 -35.75
N GLY A 269 -11.88 -3.52 -36.00
CA GLY A 269 -10.70 -3.58 -36.85
C GLY A 269 -9.53 -4.19 -36.07
N SER A 270 -8.78 -5.08 -36.71
CA SER A 270 -7.67 -5.85 -36.14
C SER A 270 -6.74 -5.05 -35.21
N PRO A 271 -6.28 -5.64 -34.08
CA PRO A 271 -5.39 -4.98 -33.13
C PRO A 271 -4.09 -4.54 -33.83
N THR A 272 -3.79 -3.25 -33.79
CA THR A 272 -2.54 -2.71 -34.31
C THR A 272 -1.37 -3.18 -33.45
N ALA A 273 -0.20 -3.38 -34.07
CA ALA A 273 0.99 -3.97 -33.46
C ALA A 273 1.50 -3.25 -32.18
N ARG A 274 1.08 -2.00 -31.91
CA ARG A 274 1.45 -1.27 -30.68
C ARG A 274 0.68 -1.73 -29.42
N ASP A 275 -0.51 -2.31 -29.56
CA ASP A 275 -1.26 -2.87 -28.43
C ASP A 275 -0.81 -4.30 -28.05
N ALA A 276 0.00 -4.94 -28.90
CA ALA A 276 0.56 -6.26 -28.63
C ALA A 276 1.64 -6.22 -27.53
N ASP A 277 2.34 -5.10 -27.37
CA ASP A 277 3.47 -5.01 -26.44
C ASP A 277 3.01 -4.91 -24.97
N HIS A 278 1.88 -4.26 -24.71
CA HIS A 278 1.29 -4.21 -23.36
C HIS A 278 0.68 -5.56 -22.92
N ARG A 279 0.14 -6.36 -23.84
CA ARG A 279 -0.23 -7.77 -23.56
C ARG A 279 0.99 -8.68 -23.43
N GLY A 280 2.12 -8.32 -24.05
CA GLY A 280 3.39 -9.03 -23.92
C GLY A 280 3.97 -9.04 -22.51
N LEU A 281 3.75 -7.98 -21.72
CA LEU A 281 4.22 -7.89 -20.33
C LEU A 281 3.44 -8.82 -19.38
N TYR A 282 2.11 -8.92 -19.53
CA TYR A 282 1.31 -9.88 -18.76
C TYR A 282 1.61 -11.33 -19.17
N ARG A 283 1.84 -11.58 -20.47
CA ARG A 283 2.22 -12.91 -20.98
C ARG A 283 3.65 -13.31 -20.56
N ARG A 284 4.57 -12.34 -20.37
CA ARG A 284 5.92 -12.60 -19.83
C ARG A 284 5.87 -13.05 -18.38
N GLU A 285 4.96 -12.52 -17.57
CA GLU A 285 4.76 -12.95 -16.18
C GLU A 285 4.17 -14.37 -16.09
N GLU A 286 3.22 -14.71 -16.97
CA GLU A 286 2.71 -16.09 -17.09
C GLU A 286 3.74 -17.08 -17.65
N LEU A 287 4.56 -16.68 -18.63
CA LEU A 287 5.65 -17.49 -19.16
C LEU A 287 6.75 -17.71 -18.12
N TRP A 288 7.09 -16.69 -17.34
CA TRP A 288 8.03 -16.81 -16.22
C TRP A 288 7.47 -17.73 -15.11
N ARG A 289 6.18 -17.57 -14.75
CA ARG A 289 5.49 -18.52 -13.83
C ARG A 289 5.50 -19.94 -14.36
N ARG A 290 5.14 -20.17 -15.63
CA ARG A 290 5.14 -21.51 -16.24
C ARG A 290 6.54 -22.10 -16.25
N ARG A 291 7.57 -21.32 -16.60
CA ARG A 291 8.97 -21.79 -16.65
C ARG A 291 9.56 -22.12 -15.27
N CYS A 292 9.11 -21.43 -14.22
CA CYS A 292 9.48 -21.76 -12.84
C CYS A 292 8.72 -22.97 -12.28
N LEU A 293 7.46 -23.17 -12.68
CA LEU A 293 6.64 -24.31 -12.24
C LEU A 293 6.90 -25.59 -13.02
N SER A 294 7.43 -25.51 -14.24
CA SER A 294 7.77 -26.67 -15.07
C SER A 294 9.26 -27.04 -15.04
N ALA A 295 10.06 -26.38 -14.20
CA ALA A 295 11.42 -26.85 -13.94
C ALA A 295 11.32 -28.22 -13.24
N PRO A 296 11.79 -29.32 -13.87
CA PRO A 296 11.78 -30.61 -13.22
C PRO A 296 12.58 -30.52 -11.92
N PRO A 297 12.18 -31.23 -10.84
CA PRO A 297 13.00 -31.31 -9.65
C PRO A 297 14.39 -31.78 -10.11
N ARG A 298 15.43 -30.99 -9.81
CA ARG A 298 16.82 -31.38 -10.04
C ARG A 298 16.99 -32.75 -9.38
N SER A 299 17.03 -33.80 -10.19
CA SER A 299 17.43 -35.13 -9.77
C SER A 299 18.76 -34.98 -9.07
N ALA A 300 18.85 -35.62 -7.90
CA ALA A 300 19.97 -35.55 -6.99
C ALA A 300 21.30 -35.59 -7.76
N ALA A 301 22.07 -34.51 -7.66
CA ALA A 301 23.44 -34.51 -8.13
C ALA A 301 24.17 -35.67 -7.43
N PRO A 302 24.96 -36.48 -8.16
CA PRO A 302 25.74 -37.54 -7.55
C PRO A 302 26.65 -36.95 -6.48
N ARG A 303 26.60 -37.56 -5.31
CA ARG A 303 27.41 -37.27 -4.13
C ARG A 303 28.87 -37.48 -4.53
N LEU A 304 29.57 -36.39 -4.89
CA LEU A 304 31.03 -36.40 -5.04
C LEU A 304 31.63 -36.94 -3.74
N GLN A 305 32.33 -38.07 -3.87
CA GLN A 305 33.06 -38.69 -2.79
C GLN A 305 34.05 -37.66 -2.22
N ALA A 306 34.02 -37.51 -0.90
CA ALA A 306 34.95 -36.68 -0.17
C ALA A 306 36.37 -37.26 -0.34
N GLY A 307 37.17 -36.61 -1.19
CA GLY A 307 38.60 -36.82 -1.24
C GLY A 307 39.23 -36.48 0.12
N SER A 308 40.08 -37.39 0.56
CA SER A 308 40.82 -37.40 1.82
C SER A 308 41.41 -36.04 2.21
N ALA A 309 41.08 -35.60 3.42
CA ALA A 309 41.67 -34.44 4.08
C ALA A 309 43.08 -34.79 4.57
N LYS A 310 44.09 -34.75 3.69
CA LYS A 310 45.49 -34.81 4.14
C LYS A 310 46.48 -33.92 3.40
N ASP A 311 46.05 -33.05 2.48
CA ASP A 311 47.01 -32.32 1.63
C ASP A 311 46.61 -30.87 1.32
N ARG A 312 46.27 -30.09 2.36
CA ARG A 312 45.85 -28.68 2.18
C ARG A 312 46.46 -27.70 3.20
N THR A 313 47.70 -27.94 3.61
CA THR A 313 48.45 -27.02 4.50
C THR A 313 49.61 -26.30 3.79
N GLU A 314 49.90 -26.62 2.53
CA GLU A 314 51.12 -26.11 1.87
C GLU A 314 50.88 -25.11 0.71
N ARG A 315 49.62 -24.76 0.41
CA ARG A 315 49.27 -23.86 -0.72
C ARG A 315 48.72 -22.48 -0.35
N GLN A 316 48.90 -22.04 0.90
CA GLN A 316 48.46 -20.71 1.36
C GLN A 316 49.59 -19.75 1.72
N ARG A 317 50.86 -20.10 1.47
CA ARG A 317 52.03 -19.21 1.74
C ARG A 317 52.61 -18.47 0.52
N LEU A 318 52.00 -18.52 -0.67
CA LEU A 318 52.62 -17.97 -1.89
C LEU A 318 51.81 -16.92 -2.67
N SER A 319 50.83 -16.23 -2.06
CA SER A 319 50.06 -15.20 -2.80
C SER A 319 49.82 -13.90 -2.03
N CYS A 320 50.81 -13.45 -1.27
CA CYS A 320 50.91 -12.06 -0.79
C CYS A 320 52.35 -11.60 -0.97
N GLY A 321 52.66 -11.10 -2.16
CA GLY A 321 53.92 -10.43 -2.45
C GLY A 321 54.04 -10.02 -3.92
N LYS A 322 54.18 -8.71 -4.15
CA LYS A 322 54.44 -8.01 -5.44
C LYS A 322 53.18 -7.90 -6.32
N LYS A 323 52.69 -6.72 -6.73
CA LYS A 323 53.22 -5.36 -6.90
C LYS A 323 52.12 -4.35 -6.61
#